data_AF-A0A7X8L6E0-F1
#
_entry.id   AF-A0A7X8L6E0-F1
#
_cell.length_a   1.000
_cell.length_b   1.000
_cell.length_c   1.000
_cell.angle_alpha   90.00
_cell.angle_beta   90.00
_cell.angle_gamma   90.00
#
_symmetry.space_group_name_H-M   'P 1'
#
loop_
_entity.id
_entity.type
_entity.pdbx_description
1 polymer ?
#
loop_
_entity_poly.entity_id
_entity_poly.type
_entity_poly.pdbx_seq_one_letter_code
_entity_poly.pdbx_strand_id
1 'polypeptide(L)'
;MASRVNNYQNDNPEQDGYVAFDLFIKNFSGTHYITELNEKDEEAIYLTTDSEVTVAADGVANTGIENSVRVAFGQIGRVIGTESDQTKITGITCNSDSENGVTGICRTAQIWEPNDTKHTVDAISWYEKSCLPRTAADLTKKASYDSEGSCGDVVPGTAYPTYAVSKDISSDDEVDVYDGPAYNGYVPTEPVVSPLQAYPYFTDTHKDLTGTSRPTFMTLSPNSITKVRVYVYIEGQDIDNYDFASIGKKIAVKFGFTKERFTEDVFGYDGPPVPPEEI
;
A
#
# COMPACT_ATOMS: atom_id res chain seq x y z
N MET A 1 11.72 -18.15 -9.60
CA MET A 1 11.57 -17.61 -10.96
C MET A 1 11.70 -16.10 -10.88
N ALA A 2 12.74 -15.52 -11.48
CA ALA A 2 12.85 -14.06 -11.59
C ALA A 2 12.28 -13.65 -12.95
N SER A 3 11.14 -12.97 -12.95
CA SER A 3 10.62 -12.29 -14.15
C SER A 3 11.26 -10.91 -14.19
N ARG A 4 11.92 -10.56 -15.31
CA ARG A 4 12.44 -9.22 -15.55
C ARG A 4 11.54 -8.56 -16.59
N VAL A 5 10.93 -7.43 -16.22
CA VAL A 5 10.25 -6.57 -17.20
C VAL A 5 11.33 -6.02 -18.14
N ASN A 6 11.21 -6.31 -19.43
CA ASN A 6 12.22 -5.99 -20.45
C ASN A 6 12.11 -4.51 -20.90
N ASN A 7 12.29 -3.58 -19.97
CA ASN A 7 12.27 -2.13 -20.23
C ASN A 7 13.57 -1.58 -20.85
N TYR A 8 14.54 -2.43 -21.19
CA TYR A 8 15.85 -2.00 -21.71
C TYR A 8 16.24 -2.64 -23.06
N GLN A 9 15.48 -3.63 -23.53
CA GLN A 9 15.75 -4.31 -24.80
C GLN A 9 14.73 -3.80 -25.83
N ASN A 10 15.22 -3.16 -26.89
CA ASN A 10 14.52 -2.70 -28.10
C ASN A 10 14.19 -1.19 -28.21
N ASP A 11 15.07 -0.27 -27.77
CA ASP A 11 14.88 1.19 -27.96
C ASP A 11 13.51 1.74 -27.51
N ASN A 12 12.76 0.98 -26.68
CA ASN A 12 11.50 1.42 -26.12
C ASN A 12 11.82 2.39 -24.98
N PRO A 13 11.25 3.61 -24.99
CA PRO A 13 11.43 4.53 -23.88
C PRO A 13 10.93 3.90 -22.59
N GLU A 14 11.58 4.23 -21.48
CA GLU A 14 11.12 3.92 -20.12
C GLU A 14 9.61 4.25 -20.05
N GLN A 15 8.80 3.23 -19.77
CA GLN A 15 7.35 3.38 -19.73
C GLN A 15 6.96 3.86 -18.35
N ASP A 16 6.11 4.89 -18.27
CA ASP A 16 5.41 5.24 -17.04
C ASP A 16 4.68 3.99 -16.54
N GLY A 17 4.88 3.59 -15.28
CA GLY A 17 4.29 2.35 -14.86
C GLY A 17 4.46 1.99 -13.40
N TYR A 18 3.46 1.27 -12.91
CA TYR A 18 3.47 0.49 -11.69
C TYR A 18 3.90 -0.94 -12.01
N VAL A 19 4.35 -1.68 -10.99
CA VAL A 19 4.47 -3.14 -11.10
C VAL A 19 3.14 -3.76 -10.66
N ALA A 20 2.52 -4.57 -11.52
CA ALA A 20 1.34 -5.34 -11.16
C ALA A 20 1.52 -6.83 -11.39
N PHE A 21 0.99 -7.65 -10.48
CA PHE A 21 0.96 -9.10 -10.61
C PHE A 21 -0.25 -9.67 -9.86
N ASP A 22 -0.65 -10.87 -10.24
CA ASP A 22 -1.78 -11.58 -9.62
C ASP A 22 -1.26 -12.63 -8.64
N LEU A 23 -1.80 -12.61 -7.42
CA LEU A 23 -1.67 -13.68 -6.44
C LEU A 23 -2.95 -14.51 -6.43
N PHE A 24 -2.80 -15.83 -6.46
CA PHE A 24 -3.91 -16.78 -6.33
C PHE A 24 -3.84 -17.42 -4.95
N ILE A 25 -4.60 -16.89 -4.01
CA ILE A 25 -4.55 -17.30 -2.61
C ILE A 25 -5.59 -18.39 -2.39
N LYS A 26 -5.10 -19.60 -2.13
CA LYS A 26 -5.96 -20.75 -1.80
C LYS A 26 -6.26 -20.76 -0.31
N ASN A 27 -7.51 -20.50 0.04
CA ASN A 27 -8.01 -20.53 1.40
C ASN A 27 -8.79 -21.83 1.68
N PHE A 28 -8.09 -22.87 2.12
CA PHE A 28 -8.67 -24.20 2.35
C PHE A 28 -9.11 -24.41 3.80
N SER A 29 -10.04 -23.57 4.25
CA SER A 29 -10.81 -23.78 5.48
C SER A 29 -12.19 -24.34 5.15
N GLY A 30 -12.66 -25.30 5.94
CA GLY A 30 -13.98 -25.89 5.74
C GLY A 30 -14.14 -26.64 4.41
N THR A 31 -15.36 -27.06 4.09
CA THR A 31 -15.68 -27.80 2.86
C THR A 31 -16.67 -27.08 1.95
N HIS A 32 -17.34 -26.03 2.45
CA HIS A 32 -18.38 -25.32 1.71
C HIS A 32 -17.79 -24.13 0.95
N TYR A 33 -18.11 -24.04 -0.35
CA TYR A 33 -17.80 -22.87 -1.17
C TYR A 33 -18.98 -21.91 -1.18
N ILE A 34 -18.78 -20.73 -0.61
CA ILE A 34 -19.82 -19.70 -0.46
C ILE A 34 -19.72 -18.75 -1.67
N THR A 35 -20.78 -18.63 -2.45
CA THR A 35 -20.82 -17.74 -3.64
C THR A 35 -21.35 -16.35 -3.30
N GLU A 36 -22.06 -16.22 -2.17
CA GLU A 36 -22.49 -14.96 -1.62
C GLU A 36 -21.29 -14.11 -1.18
N LEU A 37 -21.33 -12.80 -1.49
CA LEU A 37 -20.25 -11.86 -1.22
C LEU A 37 -20.38 -11.18 0.15
N ASN A 38 -20.80 -11.94 1.16
CA ASN A 38 -20.94 -11.43 2.52
C ASN A 38 -19.64 -11.63 3.29
N GLU A 39 -18.94 -10.54 3.60
CA GLU A 39 -17.66 -10.57 4.34
C GLU A 39 -17.77 -11.19 5.74
N LYS A 40 -18.98 -11.25 6.32
CA LYS A 40 -19.19 -11.92 7.61
C LYS A 40 -19.07 -13.44 7.54
N ASP A 41 -19.17 -14.01 6.34
CA ASP A 41 -19.02 -15.44 6.09
C ASP A 41 -17.58 -15.78 5.65
N GLU A 42 -16.68 -14.79 5.67
CA GLU A 42 -15.29 -14.89 5.25
C GLU A 42 -14.33 -14.85 6.45
N GLU A 43 -13.13 -15.38 6.26
CA GLU A 43 -12.09 -15.40 7.27
C GLU A 43 -11.21 -14.16 7.14
N ALA A 44 -10.99 -13.48 8.27
CA ALA A 44 -10.08 -12.34 8.34
C ALA A 44 -8.64 -12.78 8.11
N ILE A 45 -7.95 -12.04 7.25
CA ILE A 45 -6.52 -12.15 7.00
C ILE A 45 -5.85 -10.90 7.54
N TYR A 46 -4.73 -11.09 8.23
CA TYR A 46 -3.93 -10.04 8.83
C TYR A 46 -2.57 -9.97 8.15
N LEU A 47 -2.07 -8.74 7.97
CA LEU A 47 -0.70 -8.50 7.59
C LEU A 47 0.21 -8.72 8.80
N THR A 48 1.32 -9.42 8.62
CA THR A 48 2.28 -9.74 9.69
C THR A 48 3.50 -8.83 9.66
N THR A 49 4.27 -8.83 10.75
CA THR A 49 5.52 -8.09 10.88
C THR A 49 6.61 -8.53 9.90
N ASP A 50 6.50 -9.74 9.33
CA ASP A 50 7.37 -10.22 8.25
C ASP A 50 7.08 -9.54 6.89
N SER A 51 5.98 -8.79 6.81
CA SER A 51 5.69 -7.94 5.65
C SER A 51 6.53 -6.68 5.77
N GLU A 52 7.35 -6.43 4.76
CA GLU A 52 8.22 -5.26 4.71
C GLU A 52 8.48 -4.81 3.28
N VAL A 53 8.70 -3.51 3.12
CA VAL A 53 9.34 -2.94 1.95
C VAL A 53 10.72 -2.45 2.37
N THR A 54 11.74 -2.93 1.67
CA THR A 54 13.13 -2.61 1.94
C THR A 54 13.84 -2.28 0.64
N VAL A 55 15.01 -1.68 0.74
CA VAL A 55 15.92 -1.58 -0.40
C VAL A 55 16.50 -2.97 -0.68
N ALA A 56 16.47 -3.39 -1.95
CA ALA A 56 17.04 -4.68 -2.35
C ALA A 56 18.57 -4.68 -2.15
N ALA A 57 19.19 -5.87 -2.09
CA ALA A 57 20.60 -6.04 -1.72
C ALA A 57 21.62 -5.20 -2.52
N ASP A 58 21.32 -4.82 -3.77
CA ASP A 58 22.19 -3.97 -4.60
C ASP A 58 21.71 -2.49 -4.70
N GLY A 59 20.71 -2.11 -3.91
CA GLY A 59 20.28 -0.72 -3.78
C GLY A 59 21.06 0.00 -2.68
N VAL A 60 20.74 1.28 -2.47
CA VAL A 60 21.31 2.07 -1.37
C VAL A 60 20.19 2.29 -0.36
N ALA A 61 20.42 1.86 0.88
CA ALA A 61 19.46 2.02 1.96
C ALA A 61 19.39 3.46 2.47
N ASN A 62 18.28 3.81 3.13
CA ASN A 62 18.05 5.13 3.75
C ASN A 62 18.05 6.27 2.74
N THR A 63 17.61 5.98 1.53
CA THR A 63 17.42 7.01 0.50
C THR A 63 15.94 7.34 0.34
N GLY A 64 15.05 6.88 1.23
CA GLY A 64 13.65 7.31 1.27
C GLY A 64 12.74 6.62 0.25
N ILE A 65 13.30 6.07 -0.83
CA ILE A 65 12.54 5.35 -1.84
C ILE A 65 11.72 4.19 -1.27
N GLU A 66 12.23 3.50 -0.23
CA GLU A 66 11.52 2.44 0.47
C GLU A 66 10.32 2.93 1.30
N ASN A 67 10.30 4.21 1.67
CA ASN A 67 9.23 4.84 2.45
C ASN A 67 8.11 5.38 1.53
N SER A 68 8.45 5.77 0.30
CA SER A 68 7.49 6.30 -0.68
C SER A 68 6.70 5.22 -1.44
N VAL A 69 6.96 3.94 -1.18
CA VAL A 69 6.24 2.83 -1.83
C VAL A 69 4.86 2.67 -1.23
N ARG A 70 3.88 2.36 -2.08
CA ARG A 70 2.57 1.84 -1.68
C ARG A 70 2.30 0.52 -2.35
N VAL A 71 1.54 -0.32 -1.65
CA VAL A 71 1.11 -1.62 -2.19
C VAL A 71 -0.40 -1.75 -2.08
N ALA A 72 -1.09 -1.77 -3.22
CA ALA A 72 -2.53 -1.97 -3.29
C ALA A 72 -2.88 -3.43 -3.56
N PHE A 73 -3.87 -3.95 -2.83
CA PHE A 73 -4.41 -5.31 -2.95
C PHE A 73 -5.88 -5.25 -3.38
N GLY A 74 -6.14 -5.50 -4.67
CA GLY A 74 -7.48 -5.57 -5.22
C GLY A 74 -7.98 -7.02 -5.29
N GLN A 75 -9.03 -7.36 -4.55
CA GLN A 75 -9.70 -8.66 -4.70
C GLN A 75 -10.55 -8.66 -5.97
N ILE A 76 -10.23 -9.54 -6.92
CA ILE A 76 -10.84 -9.59 -8.27
C ILE A 76 -11.93 -10.66 -8.40
N GLY A 77 -11.87 -11.73 -7.62
CA GLY A 77 -12.84 -12.81 -7.72
C GLY A 77 -12.32 -14.09 -7.13
N ARG A 78 -13.13 -15.13 -7.16
CA ARG A 78 -12.76 -16.44 -6.66
C ARG A 78 -13.42 -17.59 -7.41
N VAL A 79 -12.82 -18.76 -7.26
CA VAL A 79 -13.39 -20.07 -7.62
C VAL A 79 -13.32 -21.00 -6.42
N ILE A 80 -13.94 -22.18 -6.51
CA ILE A 80 -13.85 -23.20 -5.46
C ILE A 80 -12.40 -23.64 -5.20
N GLY A 81 -12.07 -23.89 -3.92
CA GLY A 81 -10.74 -24.26 -3.43
C GLY A 81 -10.16 -25.53 -4.06
N THR A 82 -11.02 -26.39 -4.59
CA THR A 82 -10.65 -27.64 -5.27
C THR A 82 -10.48 -27.50 -6.78
N GLU A 83 -10.68 -26.31 -7.35
CA GLU A 83 -10.42 -26.09 -8.77
C GLU A 83 -8.93 -26.32 -9.08
N SER A 84 -8.68 -26.98 -10.20
CA SER A 84 -7.34 -27.38 -10.65
C SER A 84 -7.06 -26.97 -12.10
N ASP A 85 -8.08 -26.52 -12.83
CA ASP A 85 -7.91 -25.95 -14.16
C ASP A 85 -7.24 -24.57 -14.07
N GLN A 86 -6.00 -24.50 -14.56
CA GLN A 86 -5.21 -23.28 -14.61
C GLN A 86 -5.92 -22.16 -15.40
N THR A 87 -6.65 -22.49 -16.45
CA THR A 87 -7.35 -21.50 -17.29
C THR A 87 -8.44 -20.80 -16.49
N LYS A 88 -9.19 -21.57 -15.69
CA LYS A 88 -10.24 -21.01 -14.81
C LYS A 88 -9.64 -20.19 -13.67
N ILE A 89 -8.58 -20.69 -13.02
CA ILE A 89 -7.93 -19.98 -11.92
C ILE A 89 -7.34 -18.65 -12.42
N THR A 90 -6.56 -18.67 -13.51
CA THR A 90 -5.93 -17.44 -14.04
C THR A 90 -6.94 -16.51 -14.71
N GLY A 91 -8.04 -17.06 -15.23
CA GLY A 91 -9.16 -16.35 -15.85
C GLY A 91 -10.15 -15.70 -14.89
N ILE A 92 -9.93 -15.76 -13.56
CA ILE A 92 -10.80 -15.07 -12.59
C ILE A 92 -10.90 -13.57 -12.92
N THR A 93 -12.14 -13.07 -12.94
CA THR A 93 -12.46 -11.66 -13.19
C THR A 93 -13.45 -11.11 -12.17
N CYS A 94 -13.59 -9.79 -12.20
CA CYS A 94 -14.56 -8.99 -11.48
C CYS A 94 -16.03 -9.39 -11.73
N ASN A 95 -16.33 -10.03 -12.87
CA ASN A 95 -17.67 -10.46 -13.23
C ASN A 95 -17.87 -11.93 -12.86
N SER A 96 -19.03 -12.24 -12.29
CA SER A 96 -19.43 -13.62 -12.07
C SER A 96 -19.65 -14.34 -13.40
N ASP A 97 -19.22 -15.60 -13.45
CA ASP A 97 -19.40 -16.50 -14.57
C ASP A 97 -19.73 -17.90 -14.00
N SER A 98 -21.02 -18.20 -13.94
CA SER A 98 -21.51 -19.47 -13.40
C SER A 98 -21.09 -20.68 -14.22
N GLU A 99 -20.85 -20.53 -15.53
CA GLU A 99 -20.43 -21.63 -16.40
C GLU A 99 -19.01 -22.06 -16.07
N ASN A 100 -18.15 -21.09 -15.75
CA ASN A 100 -16.77 -21.33 -15.34
C ASN A 100 -16.57 -21.41 -13.82
N GLY A 101 -17.65 -21.31 -13.04
CA GLY A 101 -17.62 -21.38 -11.57
C GLY A 101 -16.96 -20.17 -10.91
N VAL A 102 -16.85 -19.04 -11.62
CA VAL A 102 -16.26 -17.80 -11.11
C VAL A 102 -17.32 -16.99 -10.36
N THR A 103 -17.00 -16.67 -9.11
CA THR A 103 -17.69 -15.65 -8.34
C THR A 103 -16.88 -14.36 -8.42
N GLY A 104 -17.40 -13.36 -9.12
CA GLY A 104 -16.71 -12.08 -9.31
C GLY A 104 -16.66 -11.24 -8.04
N ILE A 105 -15.55 -10.55 -7.81
CA ILE A 105 -15.35 -9.64 -6.67
C ILE A 105 -14.67 -8.37 -7.19
N CYS A 106 -15.08 -7.17 -6.73
CA CYS A 106 -14.29 -5.95 -6.94
C CYS A 106 -14.47 -5.03 -5.73
N ARG A 107 -13.95 -5.46 -4.58
CA ARG A 107 -13.97 -4.61 -3.39
C ARG A 107 -13.02 -3.42 -3.60
N THR A 108 -13.26 -2.35 -2.86
CA THR A 108 -12.27 -1.28 -2.69
C THR A 108 -10.94 -1.92 -2.30
N ALA A 109 -9.88 -1.57 -3.03
CA ALA A 109 -8.57 -2.15 -2.77
C ALA A 109 -8.08 -1.75 -1.37
N GLN A 110 -7.49 -2.70 -0.65
CA GLN A 110 -6.76 -2.37 0.56
C GLN A 110 -5.38 -1.85 0.14
N ILE A 111 -5.03 -0.64 0.53
CA ILE A 111 -3.72 -0.07 0.24
C ILE A 111 -2.89 -0.06 1.52
N TRP A 112 -1.70 -0.65 1.45
CA TRP A 112 -0.71 -0.68 2.50
C TRP A 112 0.34 0.40 2.26
N GLU A 113 0.59 1.19 3.30
CA GLU A 113 1.65 2.18 3.43
C GLU A 113 2.77 1.60 4.32
N PRO A 114 3.76 0.92 3.72
CA PRO A 114 4.94 0.44 4.43
C PRO A 114 5.78 1.60 4.97
N ASN A 115 6.53 1.36 6.06
CA ASN A 115 7.45 2.34 6.62
C ASN A 115 6.80 3.70 6.98
N ASP A 116 5.51 3.71 7.31
CA ASP A 116 4.68 4.90 7.61
C ASP A 116 5.29 5.92 8.59
N THR A 117 6.15 5.47 9.52
CA THR A 117 6.81 6.29 10.55
C THR A 117 8.27 6.62 10.23
N LYS A 118 8.81 6.11 9.13
CA LYS A 118 10.22 6.28 8.75
C LYS A 118 10.33 7.36 7.69
N HIS A 119 11.11 8.38 8.01
CA HIS A 119 11.49 9.44 7.09
C HIS A 119 13.00 9.64 7.17
N THR A 120 13.65 9.83 6.03
CA THR A 120 15.10 10.07 6.03
C THR A 120 15.42 11.48 6.53
N VAL A 121 16.56 11.66 7.20
CA VAL A 121 17.00 12.98 7.67
C VAL A 121 17.10 13.98 6.51
N ASP A 122 17.56 13.50 5.36
CA ASP A 122 17.70 14.33 4.17
C ASP A 122 16.33 14.69 3.55
N ALA A 123 15.33 13.79 3.58
CA ALA A 123 13.94 14.10 3.20
C ALA A 123 13.36 15.21 4.08
N ILE A 124 13.51 15.06 5.41
CA ILE A 124 13.03 16.06 6.38
C ILE A 124 13.73 17.39 6.14
N SER A 125 15.06 17.39 6.00
CA SER A 125 15.81 18.63 5.75
C SER A 125 15.46 19.29 4.43
N TRP A 126 15.11 18.50 3.40
CA TRP A 126 14.61 19.04 2.14
C TRP A 126 13.25 19.69 2.35
N TYR A 127 12.30 18.95 2.93
CA TYR A 127 10.95 19.43 3.24
C TYR A 127 10.97 20.74 4.04
N GLU A 128 11.76 20.83 5.10
CA GLU A 128 11.90 22.05 5.93
C GLU A 128 12.41 23.27 5.14
N LYS A 129 13.11 23.05 4.02
CA LYS A 129 13.66 24.12 3.18
C LYS A 129 12.79 24.44 1.97
N SER A 130 12.12 23.44 1.41
CA SER A 130 11.34 23.57 0.17
C SER A 130 9.88 23.91 0.43
N CYS A 131 9.32 23.48 1.55
CA CYS A 131 7.94 23.77 1.90
C CYS A 131 7.79 25.21 2.39
N LEU A 132 6.83 25.92 1.81
CA LEU A 132 6.39 27.23 2.29
C LEU A 132 4.88 27.17 2.52
N PRO A 133 4.35 27.72 3.62
CA PRO A 133 2.91 27.77 3.84
C PRO A 133 2.21 28.47 2.69
N ARG A 134 1.20 27.82 2.14
CA ARG A 134 0.47 28.34 0.98
C ARG A 134 -0.84 28.98 1.43
N THR A 135 -1.06 30.19 0.97
CA THR A 135 -2.17 31.07 1.41
C THR A 135 -3.10 31.47 0.26
N ALA A 136 -2.76 31.17 -0.99
CA ALA A 136 -3.60 31.43 -2.16
C ALA A 136 -3.38 30.37 -3.26
N ALA A 137 -4.32 30.33 -4.21
CA ALA A 137 -4.31 29.34 -5.30
C ALA A 137 -3.14 29.51 -6.28
N ASP A 138 -2.86 30.73 -6.75
CA ASP A 138 -1.90 30.92 -7.85
C ASP A 138 -0.46 30.59 -7.44
N LEU A 139 0.02 29.39 -7.79
CA LEU A 139 1.37 28.90 -7.47
C LEU A 139 2.49 29.75 -8.07
N THR A 140 2.20 30.54 -9.11
CA THR A 140 3.22 31.33 -9.81
C THR A 140 3.55 32.64 -9.08
N LYS A 141 2.70 33.04 -8.13
CA LYS A 141 2.86 34.28 -7.37
C LYS A 141 3.58 34.02 -6.06
N LYS A 142 4.68 34.73 -5.84
CA LYS A 142 5.36 34.76 -4.52
C LYS A 142 4.40 35.09 -3.36
N ALA A 143 3.41 35.96 -3.60
CA ALA A 143 2.42 36.36 -2.59
C ALA A 143 1.47 35.23 -2.17
N SER A 144 1.44 34.11 -2.90
CA SER A 144 0.66 32.92 -2.52
C SER A 144 1.34 32.10 -1.44
N TYR A 145 2.57 32.44 -1.07
CA TYR A 145 3.35 31.76 -0.05
C TYR A 145 3.72 32.72 1.08
N ASP A 146 3.54 32.28 2.31
CA ASP A 146 4.03 32.97 3.49
C ASP A 146 5.51 32.62 3.70
N SER A 147 6.41 33.53 3.32
CA SER A 147 7.85 33.31 3.47
C SER A 147 8.37 33.49 4.90
N GLU A 148 7.54 33.95 5.82
CA GLU A 148 7.89 34.12 7.24
C GLU A 148 7.28 33.02 8.13
N GLY A 149 6.25 32.33 7.62
CA GLY A 149 5.63 31.16 8.25
C GLY A 149 6.42 29.86 8.07
N SER A 150 6.03 28.84 8.81
CA SER A 150 6.56 27.48 8.71
C SER A 150 5.45 26.50 8.32
N CYS A 151 5.79 25.52 7.48
CA CYS A 151 4.90 24.38 7.23
C CYS A 151 4.74 23.52 8.50
N GLY A 152 3.88 22.50 8.44
CA GLY A 152 3.75 21.51 9.51
C GLY A 152 5.05 20.75 9.78
N ASP A 153 5.26 20.33 11.02
CA ASP A 153 6.51 19.66 11.41
C ASP A 153 6.49 18.17 11.01
N VAL A 154 7.57 17.68 10.42
CA VAL A 154 7.82 16.26 10.18
C VAL A 154 8.87 15.74 11.15
N VAL A 155 8.49 14.78 11.99
CA VAL A 155 9.30 14.25 13.08
C VAL A 155 9.58 12.75 12.84
N PRO A 156 10.84 12.30 12.95
CA PRO A 156 11.17 10.88 12.83
C PRO A 156 10.37 10.00 13.79
N GLY A 157 9.88 8.85 13.30
CA GLY A 157 9.12 7.90 14.11
C GLY A 157 7.63 8.25 14.25
N THR A 158 7.16 9.30 13.59
CA THR A 158 5.75 9.70 13.58
C THR A 158 5.17 9.45 12.20
N ALA A 159 3.97 8.89 12.14
CA ALA A 159 3.24 8.72 10.89
C ALA A 159 2.50 10.01 10.53
N TYR A 160 2.53 10.36 9.24
CA TYR A 160 1.89 11.55 8.69
C TYR A 160 0.80 11.18 7.69
N PRO A 161 -0.23 12.01 7.50
CA PRO A 161 -1.26 11.73 6.52
C PRO A 161 -0.69 11.80 5.11
N THR A 162 -0.94 10.76 4.34
CA THR A 162 -0.66 10.74 2.91
C THR A 162 -1.93 11.11 2.13
N TYR A 163 -1.79 12.01 1.16
CA TYR A 163 -2.92 12.55 0.40
C TYR A 163 -2.96 11.94 -1.00
N ALA A 164 -4.01 11.15 -1.24
CA ALA A 164 -4.26 10.56 -2.55
C ALA A 164 -4.90 11.58 -3.51
N VAL A 165 -4.69 11.35 -4.80
CA VAL A 165 -5.37 12.09 -5.87
C VAL A 165 -6.85 11.69 -5.90
N SER A 166 -7.75 12.64 -5.64
CA SER A 166 -9.21 12.44 -5.51
C SER A 166 -9.97 12.61 -6.83
N LYS A 167 -9.34 13.26 -7.82
CA LYS A 167 -9.88 13.53 -9.16
C LYS A 167 -8.74 13.76 -10.15
N ASP A 168 -9.05 13.72 -11.44
CA ASP A 168 -8.11 14.13 -12.49
C ASP A 168 -7.58 15.54 -12.20
N ILE A 169 -6.25 15.68 -12.19
CA ILE A 169 -5.56 16.96 -12.00
C ILE A 169 -5.31 17.59 -13.36
N SER A 170 -5.76 18.82 -13.51
CA SER A 170 -5.53 19.68 -14.66
C SER A 170 -4.61 20.85 -14.29
N SER A 171 -4.16 21.61 -15.30
CA SER A 171 -3.37 22.83 -15.06
C SER A 171 -4.11 23.86 -14.20
N ASP A 172 -5.44 23.86 -14.26
CA ASP A 172 -6.28 24.83 -13.56
C ASP A 172 -6.42 24.52 -12.06
N ASP A 173 -6.01 23.31 -11.64
CA ASP A 173 -6.09 22.89 -10.24
C ASP A 173 -4.95 23.44 -9.37
N GLU A 174 -3.85 23.88 -9.99
CA GLU A 174 -2.71 24.51 -9.31
C GLU A 174 -2.27 23.71 -8.06
N VAL A 175 -1.97 22.41 -8.24
CA VAL A 175 -1.60 21.51 -7.13
C VAL A 175 -0.12 21.66 -6.78
N ASP A 176 0.16 21.89 -5.49
CA ASP A 176 1.49 21.80 -4.90
C ASP A 176 1.66 20.42 -4.25
N VAL A 177 2.85 19.82 -4.34
CA VAL A 177 3.13 18.53 -3.70
C VAL A 177 3.00 18.60 -2.17
N TYR A 178 3.15 19.78 -1.57
CA TYR A 178 2.96 19.99 -0.14
C TYR A 178 1.55 20.41 0.24
N ASP A 179 0.59 20.41 -0.68
CA ASP A 179 -0.80 20.75 -0.35
C ASP A 179 -1.39 19.77 0.67
N GLY A 180 -2.00 20.33 1.71
CA GLY A 180 -2.66 19.58 2.76
C GLY A 180 -2.56 20.25 4.13
N PRO A 181 -3.58 20.10 5.00
CA PRO A 181 -3.59 20.67 6.35
C PRO A 181 -2.33 20.37 7.18
N ALA A 182 -1.76 19.16 7.02
CA ALA A 182 -0.61 18.72 7.80
C ALA A 182 0.74 19.19 7.23
N TYR A 183 0.77 19.71 6.00
CA TYR A 183 1.98 20.11 5.30
C TYR A 183 2.03 21.63 5.12
N ASN A 184 1.78 22.18 3.93
CA ASN A 184 1.80 23.63 3.71
C ASN A 184 0.54 24.35 4.23
N GLY A 185 -0.41 23.61 4.83
CA GLY A 185 -1.63 24.13 5.44
C GLY A 185 -2.73 24.50 4.43
N TYR A 186 -2.46 24.41 3.13
CA TYR A 186 -3.41 24.83 2.10
C TYR A 186 -4.52 23.80 1.90
N VAL A 187 -5.76 24.29 1.98
CA VAL A 187 -6.96 23.58 1.60
C VAL A 187 -7.81 24.54 0.78
N PRO A 188 -8.14 24.23 -0.48
CA PRO A 188 -9.06 25.04 -1.26
C PRO A 188 -10.38 25.24 -0.52
N THR A 189 -10.90 26.45 -0.58
CA THR A 189 -12.22 26.75 -0.02
C THR A 189 -13.31 26.42 -1.02
N GLU A 190 -14.44 25.92 -0.52
CA GLU A 190 -15.66 25.71 -1.31
C GLU A 190 -16.00 26.92 -2.21
N PRO A 191 -16.42 26.68 -3.47
CA PRO A 191 -16.83 25.40 -4.06
C PRO A 191 -15.68 24.59 -4.69
N VAL A 192 -14.42 24.98 -4.49
CA VAL A 192 -13.27 24.28 -5.06
C VAL A 192 -12.94 23.07 -4.21
N VAL A 193 -13.01 21.87 -4.80
CA VAL A 193 -12.63 20.62 -4.15
C VAL A 193 -11.14 20.36 -4.35
N SER A 194 -10.43 20.11 -3.24
CA SER A 194 -9.02 19.72 -3.27
C SER A 194 -8.80 18.47 -4.13
N PRO A 195 -7.88 18.52 -5.11
CA PRO A 195 -7.47 17.33 -5.85
C PRO A 195 -6.67 16.34 -4.99
N LEU A 196 -6.15 16.79 -3.84
CA LEU A 196 -5.48 15.94 -2.85
C LEU A 196 -6.37 15.76 -1.63
N GLN A 197 -6.62 14.51 -1.23
CA GLN A 197 -7.42 14.16 -0.06
C GLN A 197 -6.68 13.15 0.80
N ALA A 198 -6.65 13.39 2.12
CA ALA A 198 -6.09 12.42 3.07
C ALA A 198 -6.81 11.08 2.91
N TYR A 199 -6.04 10.03 2.61
CA TYR A 199 -6.59 8.70 2.37
C TYR A 199 -6.32 7.79 3.57
N PRO A 200 -7.31 7.01 4.04
CA PRO A 200 -7.14 6.13 5.20
C PRO A 200 -6.40 4.85 4.80
N TYR A 201 -5.09 4.95 4.59
CA TYR A 201 -4.23 3.81 4.31
C TYR A 201 -4.20 2.81 5.47
N PHE A 202 -3.94 1.53 5.17
CA PHE A 202 -3.44 0.61 6.17
C PHE A 202 -1.96 0.94 6.37
N THR A 203 -1.65 1.66 7.43
CA THR A 203 -0.28 2.05 7.76
C THR A 203 0.53 0.87 8.27
N ASP A 204 1.86 0.95 8.16
CA ASP A 204 2.76 -0.15 8.57
C ASP A 204 2.60 -0.48 10.05
N THR A 205 2.48 0.54 10.91
CA THR A 205 2.23 0.37 12.35
C THR A 205 0.97 -0.43 12.68
N HIS A 206 -0.03 -0.49 11.78
CA HIS A 206 -1.21 -1.33 12.01
C HIS A 206 -0.88 -2.83 12.05
N LYS A 207 0.18 -3.29 11.39
CA LYS A 207 0.58 -4.71 11.42
C LYS A 207 1.16 -5.14 12.78
N ASP A 208 1.64 -4.17 13.56
CA ASP A 208 2.20 -4.36 14.89
C ASP A 208 1.12 -4.42 15.98
N LEU A 209 -0.12 -4.04 15.66
CA LEU A 209 -1.26 -4.16 16.57
C LEU A 209 -1.64 -5.62 16.79
N THR A 210 -2.04 -5.97 18.01
CA THR A 210 -2.40 -7.35 18.39
C THR A 210 -3.84 -7.46 18.91
N GLY A 211 -4.40 -8.67 18.86
CA GLY A 211 -5.69 -8.98 19.49
C GLY A 211 -6.83 -8.17 18.90
N THR A 212 -7.71 -7.62 19.74
CA THR A 212 -8.89 -6.89 19.25
C THR A 212 -8.54 -5.60 18.51
N SER A 213 -7.36 -5.03 18.79
CA SER A 213 -6.87 -3.82 18.12
C SER A 213 -6.26 -4.10 16.75
N ARG A 214 -5.91 -5.35 16.44
CA ARG A 214 -5.35 -5.72 15.13
C ARG A 214 -6.41 -5.59 14.03
N PRO A 215 -6.24 -4.67 13.06
CA PRO A 215 -7.20 -4.49 11.99
C PRO A 215 -7.11 -5.62 10.97
N THR A 216 -8.25 -6.08 10.47
CA THR A 216 -8.31 -7.00 9.34
C THR A 216 -7.71 -6.32 8.11
N PHE A 217 -6.81 -7.01 7.41
CA PHE A 217 -6.19 -6.50 6.18
C PHE A 217 -7.05 -6.81 4.95
N MET A 218 -7.56 -8.04 4.86
CA MET A 218 -8.53 -8.46 3.84
C MET A 218 -9.32 -9.66 4.35
N THR A 219 -10.35 -10.06 3.64
CA THR A 219 -11.16 -11.24 3.96
C THR A 219 -11.12 -12.26 2.83
N LEU A 220 -11.06 -13.54 3.17
CA LEU A 220 -11.06 -14.64 2.20
C LEU A 220 -12.17 -15.64 2.52
N SER A 221 -12.96 -16.02 1.52
CA SER A 221 -14.00 -17.04 1.71
C SER A 221 -13.40 -18.43 1.93
N PRO A 222 -14.00 -19.26 2.80
CA PRO A 222 -13.60 -20.65 2.98
C PRO A 222 -13.71 -21.45 1.67
N ASN A 223 -12.95 -22.55 1.60
CA ASN A 223 -12.84 -23.43 0.44
C ASN A 223 -12.82 -22.68 -0.91
N SER A 224 -11.94 -21.67 -1.05
CA SER A 224 -11.84 -20.85 -2.26
C SER A 224 -10.41 -20.61 -2.73
N ILE A 225 -10.23 -20.34 -4.03
CA ILE A 225 -9.02 -19.73 -4.59
C ILE A 225 -9.41 -18.32 -5.01
N THR A 226 -8.88 -17.31 -4.30
CA THR A 226 -9.16 -15.90 -4.57
C THR A 226 -8.02 -15.28 -5.37
N LYS A 227 -8.35 -14.58 -6.44
CA LYS A 227 -7.40 -13.75 -7.19
C LYS A 227 -7.30 -12.37 -6.54
N VAL A 228 -6.09 -12.03 -6.11
CA VAL A 228 -5.74 -10.70 -5.59
C VAL A 228 -4.75 -10.08 -6.55
N ARG A 229 -5.11 -8.95 -7.15
CA ARG A 229 -4.20 -8.16 -7.97
C ARG A 229 -3.43 -7.20 -7.07
N VAL A 230 -2.11 -7.31 -7.10
CA VAL A 230 -1.20 -6.45 -6.35
C VAL A 230 -0.65 -5.39 -7.27
N TYR A 231 -0.71 -4.13 -6.85
CA TYR A 231 -0.02 -3.00 -7.48
C TYR A 231 1.05 -2.48 -6.53
N VAL A 232 2.28 -2.34 -7.01
CA VAL A 232 3.37 -1.67 -6.31
C VAL A 232 3.71 -0.40 -7.08
N TYR A 233 3.61 0.74 -6.41
CA TYR A 233 3.83 2.05 -7.01
C TYR A 233 4.50 2.99 -6.01
N ILE A 234 5.08 4.08 -6.52
CA ILE A 234 5.60 5.18 -5.70
C ILE A 234 4.49 6.23 -5.64
N GLU A 235 4.14 6.68 -4.44
CA GLU A 235 3.12 7.71 -4.27
C GLU A 235 3.65 9.09 -4.66
N GLY A 236 2.81 9.88 -5.34
CA GLY A 236 3.18 11.18 -5.87
C GLY A 236 3.31 12.28 -4.82
N GLN A 237 2.60 12.16 -3.70
CA GLN A 237 2.66 13.10 -2.58
C GLN A 237 3.23 12.40 -1.34
N ASP A 238 4.55 12.36 -1.26
CA ASP A 238 5.29 11.81 -0.11
C ASP A 238 6.58 12.62 0.05
N ILE A 239 6.89 13.04 1.27
CA ILE A 239 8.07 13.85 1.57
C ILE A 239 9.39 13.09 1.34
N ASP A 240 9.35 11.76 1.39
CA ASP A 240 10.51 10.92 1.10
C ASP A 240 10.78 10.80 -0.41
N ASN A 241 9.83 11.23 -1.26
CA ASN A 241 9.94 11.21 -2.71
C ASN A 241 10.63 12.49 -3.23
N TYR A 242 11.89 12.71 -2.83
CA TYR A 242 12.73 13.77 -3.38
C TYR A 242 13.83 13.20 -4.29
N ASP A 243 14.16 13.91 -5.38
CA ASP A 243 14.97 13.37 -6.48
C ASP A 243 16.39 12.93 -6.05
N PHE A 244 16.97 13.61 -5.06
CA PHE A 244 18.31 13.28 -4.51
C PHE A 244 18.32 12.01 -3.64
N ALA A 245 17.14 11.59 -3.17
CA ALA A 245 16.90 10.35 -2.44
C ALA A 245 16.77 9.13 -3.38
N SER A 246 16.61 9.32 -4.68
CA SER A 246 16.34 8.20 -5.60
C SER A 246 17.60 7.40 -6.00
N ILE A 247 18.72 7.57 -5.29
CA ILE A 247 19.97 6.83 -5.51
C ILE A 247 19.84 5.43 -4.93
N GLY A 248 19.05 4.53 -5.52
CA GLY A 248 18.81 3.22 -4.90
C GLY A 248 17.71 2.43 -5.58
N LYS A 249 17.83 2.28 -6.92
CA LYS A 249 16.76 1.90 -7.87
C LYS A 249 16.16 0.48 -7.73
N LYS A 250 16.19 -0.13 -6.55
CA LYS A 250 15.67 -1.48 -6.33
C LYS A 250 15.01 -1.58 -4.97
N ILE A 251 13.72 -1.86 -4.96
CA ILE A 251 12.96 -2.22 -3.78
C ILE A 251 12.75 -3.74 -3.73
N ALA A 252 12.67 -4.29 -2.53
CA ALA A 252 12.24 -5.64 -2.25
C ALA A 252 10.96 -5.56 -1.41
N VAL A 253 9.93 -6.28 -1.84
CA VAL A 253 8.63 -6.32 -1.16
C VAL A 253 8.38 -7.73 -0.66
N LYS A 254 8.07 -7.87 0.63
CA LYS A 254 7.70 -9.14 1.27
C LYS A 254 6.28 -9.03 1.81
N PHE A 255 5.52 -10.12 1.65
CA PHE A 255 4.17 -10.23 2.21
C PHE A 255 4.12 -11.43 3.14
N GLY A 256 3.81 -11.19 4.40
CA GLY A 256 3.46 -12.23 5.35
C GLY A 256 2.00 -12.10 5.77
N PHE A 257 1.21 -13.13 5.53
CA PHE A 257 -0.21 -13.18 5.87
C PHE A 257 -0.47 -14.23 6.95
N THR A 258 -1.39 -13.94 7.87
CA THR A 258 -1.86 -14.90 8.87
C THR A 258 -3.38 -14.79 9.08
N LYS A 259 -3.99 -15.87 9.58
CA LYS A 259 -5.36 -15.86 10.11
C LYS A 259 -5.40 -15.55 11.61
N GLU A 260 -4.23 -15.56 12.25
CA GLU A 260 -4.12 -15.40 13.69
C GLU A 260 -4.26 -13.94 14.09
N ARG A 261 -5.35 -13.65 14.79
CA ARG A 261 -5.57 -12.33 15.36
C ARG A 261 -4.72 -12.07 16.60
N PHE A 262 -4.41 -13.13 17.35
CA PHE A 262 -3.68 -13.08 18.62
C PHE A 262 -2.32 -13.74 18.46
N THR A 263 -1.31 -13.22 19.16
CA THR A 263 0.02 -13.82 19.22
C THR A 263 0.18 -14.68 20.48
N GLU A 264 1.15 -15.58 20.46
CA GLU A 264 1.47 -16.52 21.55
C GLU A 264 1.72 -15.80 22.89
N ASP A 265 2.34 -14.61 22.83
CA ASP A 265 2.62 -13.74 23.99
C ASP A 265 1.37 -13.28 24.75
N VAL A 266 0.21 -13.20 24.07
CA VAL A 266 -1.05 -12.78 24.69
C VAL A 266 -1.60 -13.86 25.62
N PHE A 267 -1.19 -15.11 25.45
CA PHE A 267 -1.67 -16.25 26.23
C PHE A 267 -0.56 -16.98 27.01
N GLY A 268 0.70 -16.54 26.92
CA GLY A 268 1.83 -17.22 27.55
C GLY A 268 2.07 -18.62 26.99
N TYR A 269 1.99 -18.75 25.66
CA TYR A 269 2.27 -20.01 24.97
C TYR A 269 3.77 -20.12 24.65
N ASP A 270 4.49 -21.04 25.31
CA ASP A 270 5.94 -21.24 25.17
C ASP A 270 6.34 -22.08 23.93
N GLY A 271 5.47 -22.22 22.94
CA GLY A 271 5.69 -23.10 21.79
C GLY A 271 5.58 -24.60 22.12
N PRO A 272 5.74 -25.49 21.12
CA PRO A 272 5.88 -26.92 21.36
C PRO A 272 7.23 -27.23 22.03
N PRO A 273 7.30 -28.17 22.99
CA PRO A 273 8.55 -28.53 23.64
C PRO A 273 9.54 -29.10 22.61
N VAL A 274 10.65 -28.39 22.39
CA VAL A 274 11.74 -28.86 21.52
C VAL A 274 12.45 -30.01 22.23
N PRO A 275 12.45 -31.24 21.67
CA PRO A 275 13.19 -32.36 22.27
C PRO A 275 14.70 -32.06 22.25
N PRO A 276 15.45 -32.40 23.31
CA PRO A 276 16.85 -32.03 23.48
C PRO A 276 17.85 -32.70 22.51
N GLU A 277 17.39 -33.35 21.43
CA GLU A 277 18.26 -34.01 20.45
C GLU A 277 18.61 -33.14 19.23
N GLU A 278 18.13 -31.89 19.17
CA GLU A 278 18.48 -30.92 18.11
C GLU A 278 19.05 -29.59 18.64
N ILE A 279 20.05 -29.68 19.55
CA ILE A 279 20.98 -28.58 19.87
C ILE A 279 22.41 -29.03 19.59
#